data_AF-A0A072NW01-F1
#
_entry.id   AF-A0A072NW01-F1
#
_cell.length_a   1.000
_cell.length_b   1.000
_cell.length_c   1.000
_cell.angle_alpha   90.00
_cell.angle_beta   90.00
_cell.angle_gamma   90.00
#
_symmetry.space_group_name_H-M   'P 1'
#
loop_
_entity.id
_entity.type
_entity.pdbx_description
1 polymer ?
#
loop_
_entity_poly.entity_id
_entity_poly.type
_entity_poly.pdbx_seq_one_letter_code
_entity_poly.pdbx_strand_id
1 'polypeptide(L)'
;MKPSTAVAAFDADIRVLPLPKGNPDYEGELLQGRHHRQNGQNISKQDAISYVVGYAASNDVSARMWPNECAYGVGATFAKSFHSFNPLGPVLVAPSIVGSTDNLKLRTTVNGGLRQDSSTSDMLFNVAAIISFLS
;
A
#
# COMPACT_ATOMS: atom_id res chain seq x y z
N MET A 1 8.09 -1.53 6.07
CA MET A 1 8.00 -2.56 5.02
C MET A 1 7.00 -3.61 5.48
N LYS A 2 6.26 -4.26 4.57
CA LYS A 2 5.42 -5.42 4.89
C LYS A 2 6.05 -6.67 4.26
N PRO A 3 6.15 -7.81 4.97
CA PRO A 3 6.67 -9.04 4.41
C PRO A 3 5.69 -9.61 3.37
N SER A 4 6.20 -10.43 2.45
CA SER A 4 5.37 -11.10 1.43
C SER A 4 4.28 -11.99 2.03
N THR A 5 4.48 -12.51 3.24
CA THR A 5 3.50 -13.31 3.99
C THR A 5 2.27 -12.51 4.47
N ALA A 6 2.34 -11.18 4.45
CA ALA A 6 1.21 -10.31 4.74
C ALA A 6 0.28 -10.10 3.53
N VAL A 7 0.75 -10.42 2.31
CA VAL A 7 -0.04 -10.26 1.08
C VAL A 7 -1.25 -11.18 1.10
N ALA A 8 -2.40 -10.63 0.74
CA ALA A 8 -3.64 -11.37 0.52
C ALA A 8 -4.25 -11.02 -0.84
N ALA A 9 -5.05 -11.94 -1.36
CA ALA A 9 -5.80 -11.72 -2.59
C ALA A 9 -6.98 -10.76 -2.37
N PHE A 10 -7.52 -10.24 -3.46
CA PHE A 10 -8.80 -9.55 -3.45
C PHE A 10 -9.90 -10.46 -2.89
N ASP A 11 -10.82 -9.86 -2.13
CA ASP A 11 -11.96 -10.53 -1.47
C ASP A 11 -11.59 -11.59 -0.42
N ALA A 12 -10.31 -11.71 -0.07
CA ALA A 12 -9.89 -12.56 1.04
C ALA A 12 -10.19 -11.89 2.39
N ASP A 13 -10.60 -12.70 3.37
CA ASP A 13 -10.82 -12.25 4.73
C ASP A 13 -9.53 -11.70 5.36
N ILE A 14 -9.66 -10.58 6.06
CA ILE A 14 -8.59 -10.07 6.94
C ILE A 14 -8.67 -10.83 8.25
N ARG A 15 -7.63 -11.60 8.55
CA ARG A 15 -7.51 -12.34 9.80
C ARG A 15 -7.29 -11.36 10.95
N VAL A 16 -8.37 -11.07 11.66
CA VAL A 16 -8.32 -10.26 12.89
C VAL A 16 -7.64 -11.08 13.98
N LEU A 17 -6.50 -10.59 14.44
CA LEU A 17 -5.81 -11.16 15.58
C LEU A 17 -6.46 -10.69 16.88
N PRO A 18 -6.37 -11.46 17.98
CA PRO A 18 -6.72 -10.97 19.30
C PRO A 18 -5.72 -9.85 19.67
N LEU A 19 -6.10 -8.61 19.35
CA LEU A 19 -5.36 -7.43 19.76
C LEU A 19 -5.65 -7.16 21.23
N PRO A 20 -4.65 -6.70 22.02
CA PRO A 20 -4.87 -6.31 23.40
C PRO A 20 -5.98 -5.26 23.55
N LYS A 21 -6.11 -4.38 22.55
CA LYS A 21 -7.17 -3.38 22.46
C LYS A 21 -7.48 -2.99 21.01
N GLY A 22 -8.78 -2.85 20.72
CA GLY A 22 -9.27 -2.32 19.45
C GLY A 22 -9.24 -3.32 18.30
N ASN A 23 -9.55 -2.82 17.10
CA ASN A 23 -9.49 -3.57 15.85
C ASN A 23 -8.31 -3.08 14.99
N PRO A 24 -7.82 -3.88 14.04
CA PRO A 24 -6.93 -3.40 13.00
C PRO A 24 -7.57 -2.23 12.24
N ASP A 25 -6.74 -1.27 11.85
CA ASP A 25 -7.14 -0.09 11.10
C ASP A 25 -6.88 -0.28 9.60
N TYR A 26 -7.67 0.40 8.77
CA TYR A 26 -7.57 0.37 7.31
C TYR A 26 -6.83 1.60 6.78
N GLU A 27 -6.06 1.42 5.71
CA GLU A 27 -5.36 2.49 4.99
C GLU A 27 -5.41 2.15 3.49
N GLY A 28 -6.39 2.69 2.77
CA GLY A 28 -6.50 2.46 1.32
C GLY A 28 -5.40 3.19 0.55
N GLU A 29 -4.64 2.47 -0.27
CA GLU A 29 -3.45 2.98 -0.96
C GLU A 29 -3.43 2.62 -2.45
N LEU A 30 -2.74 3.46 -3.24
CA LEU A 30 -2.30 3.12 -4.59
C LEU A 30 -1.04 2.25 -4.50
N LEU A 31 -1.14 1.01 -4.97
CA LEU A 31 0.01 0.14 -5.15
C LEU A 31 0.61 0.31 -6.54
N GLN A 32 1.94 0.35 -6.60
CA GLN A 32 2.70 0.37 -7.86
C GLN A 32 3.66 -0.82 -7.93
N GLY A 33 3.44 -1.70 -8.91
CA GLY A 33 4.31 -2.84 -9.18
C GLY A 33 5.56 -2.41 -9.96
N ARG A 34 6.73 -2.95 -9.61
CA ARG A 34 7.98 -2.72 -10.36
C ARG A 34 8.42 -3.99 -11.11
N HIS A 35 9.10 -3.80 -12.22
CA HIS A 35 9.72 -4.89 -12.96
C HIS A 35 10.87 -5.53 -12.15
N HIS A 36 10.69 -6.78 -11.70
CA HIS A 36 11.74 -7.52 -10.97
C HIS A 36 13.03 -7.74 -11.78
N ARG A 37 12.95 -7.72 -13.11
CA ARG A 37 14.11 -7.91 -14.01
C ARG A 37 14.80 -6.60 -14.41
N GLN A 38 14.20 -5.46 -14.13
CA GLN A 38 14.82 -4.15 -14.35
C GLN A 38 15.36 -3.66 -13.01
N ASN A 39 16.55 -4.16 -12.66
CA ASN A 39 17.31 -3.62 -11.54
C ASN A 39 17.79 -2.22 -11.94
N GLY A 40 17.42 -1.20 -11.18
CA GLY A 40 17.88 0.17 -11.38
C GLY A 40 18.29 0.78 -10.04
N GLN A 41 19.40 1.52 -10.05
CA GLN A 41 19.88 2.32 -8.93
C GLN A 41 19.98 3.77 -9.38
N ASN A 42 19.68 4.72 -8.49
CA ASN A 42 19.69 6.16 -8.80
C ASN A 42 18.85 6.52 -10.04
N ILE A 43 17.65 5.95 -10.15
CA ILE A 43 16.73 6.18 -11.27
C ILE A 43 16.28 7.65 -11.25
N SER A 44 16.35 8.31 -12.40
CA SER A 44 15.87 9.69 -12.53
C SER A 44 14.34 9.76 -12.41
N LYS A 45 13.78 10.90 -11.97
CA LYS A 45 12.32 11.09 -11.94
C LYS A 45 11.69 10.94 -13.34
N GLN A 46 12.42 11.32 -14.39
CA GLN A 46 11.98 11.24 -15.77
C GLN A 46 11.84 9.79 -16.25
N ASP A 47 12.75 8.92 -15.81
CA ASP A 47 12.75 7.50 -16.19
C ASP A 47 11.88 6.63 -15.28
N ALA A 48 11.56 7.12 -14.07
CA ALA A 48 10.89 6.37 -13.02
C ALA A 48 9.65 5.60 -13.46
N ILE A 49 8.77 6.23 -14.24
CA ILE A 49 7.51 5.60 -14.69
C ILE A 49 7.76 4.40 -15.62
N SER A 50 8.86 4.39 -16.37
CA SER A 50 9.20 3.26 -17.27
C SER A 50 9.50 1.96 -16.52
N TYR A 51 9.78 2.02 -15.22
CA TYR A 51 10.03 0.86 -14.36
C TYR A 51 8.76 0.29 -13.72
N VAL A 52 7.60 0.94 -13.91
CA VAL A 52 6.31 0.50 -13.35
C VAL A 52 5.65 -0.50 -14.30
N VAL A 53 5.35 -1.70 -13.80
CA VAL A 53 4.62 -2.73 -14.57
C VAL A 53 3.10 -2.55 -14.50
N GLY A 54 2.62 -1.86 -13.47
CA GLY A 54 1.21 -1.53 -13.32
C GLY A 54 0.84 -1.04 -11.93
N TYR A 55 -0.44 -0.72 -11.79
CA TYR A 55 -1.03 -0.16 -10.58
C TYR A 55 -2.20 -1.01 -10.10
N ALA A 56 -2.42 -1.05 -8.78
CA ALA A 56 -3.56 -1.72 -8.18
C ALA A 56 -4.03 -0.95 -6.94
N ALA A 57 -5.23 -1.25 -6.46
CA ALA A 57 -5.64 -0.85 -5.13
C ALA A 57 -5.03 -1.82 -4.09
N SER A 58 -4.68 -1.29 -2.93
CA SER A 58 -4.17 -2.07 -1.79
C SER A 58 -4.69 -1.48 -0.48
N ASN A 59 -4.62 -2.26 0.60
CA ASN A 59 -4.92 -1.78 1.95
C ASN A 59 -3.74 -2.05 2.89
N ASP A 60 -3.11 -1.02 3.44
CA ASP A 60 -2.05 -1.15 4.43
C ASP A 60 -2.63 -1.32 5.86
N VAL A 61 -3.22 -2.50 6.09
CA VAL A 61 -3.86 -2.81 7.37
C VAL A 61 -2.83 -2.76 8.51
N SER A 62 -3.24 -2.13 9.62
CA SER A 62 -2.34 -1.77 10.72
C SER A 62 -2.94 -2.08 12.10
N ALA A 63 -2.25 -2.86 12.92
CA ALA A 63 -2.61 -3.08 14.32
C ALA A 63 -2.00 -1.98 15.22
N ARG A 64 -2.57 -0.76 15.17
CA ARG A 64 -1.96 0.45 15.77
C ARG A 64 -1.70 0.39 17.28
N MET A 65 -2.44 -0.43 18.03
CA MET A 65 -2.28 -0.54 19.48
C MET A 65 -1.12 -1.46 19.89
N TRP A 66 -0.66 -2.33 18.99
CA TRP A 66 0.38 -3.31 19.30
C TRP A 66 1.77 -2.69 19.59
N PRO A 67 2.22 -1.64 18.87
CA PRO A 67 3.49 -0.96 19.16
C PRO A 67 3.62 -0.40 20.57
N ASN A 68 2.54 0.15 21.11
CA ASN A 68 2.57 0.85 22.41
C ASN A 68 2.56 -0.12 23.60
N GLU A 69 2.10 -1.35 23.40
CA GLU A 69 1.97 -2.36 24.45
C GLU A 69 3.12 -3.38 24.44
N CYS A 70 3.88 -3.47 23.35
CA CYS A 70 5.11 -4.23 23.33
C CYS A 70 6.25 -3.42 23.96
N ALA A 71 6.69 -3.85 25.15
CA ALA A 71 7.85 -3.31 25.88
C ALA A 71 9.17 -3.31 25.08
N TYR A 72 9.20 -3.93 23.90
CA TYR A 72 10.37 -4.11 23.04
C TYR A 72 10.47 -3.11 21.88
N GLY A 73 9.61 -2.08 21.82
CA GLY A 73 9.70 -1.05 20.78
C GLY A 73 9.43 -1.61 19.39
N VAL A 74 8.38 -2.41 19.23
CA VAL A 74 8.03 -2.98 17.92
C VAL A 74 7.59 -1.86 16.98
N GLY A 75 8.44 -1.55 15.99
CA GLY A 75 8.20 -0.47 15.04
C GLY A 75 7.02 -0.74 14.11
N ALA A 76 6.63 0.29 13.33
CA ALA A 76 5.49 0.27 12.42
C ALA A 76 5.46 -0.95 11.47
N THR A 77 6.62 -1.45 11.07
CA THR A 77 6.73 -2.69 10.28
C THR A 77 6.02 -3.87 10.94
N PHE A 78 6.26 -4.14 12.22
CA PHE A 78 5.67 -5.30 12.89
C PHE A 78 4.14 -5.23 12.94
N ALA A 79 3.60 -4.08 13.33
CA ALA A 79 2.15 -3.86 13.41
C ALA A 79 1.42 -3.98 12.07
N LYS A 80 2.17 -3.92 10.96
CA LYS A 80 1.69 -4.03 9.58
C LYS A 80 2.03 -5.39 8.94
N SER A 81 2.68 -6.31 9.66
CA SER A 81 3.28 -7.52 9.07
C SER A 81 2.47 -8.81 9.26
N PHE A 82 1.31 -8.73 9.89
CA PHE A 82 0.49 -9.92 10.13
C PHE A 82 -0.06 -10.51 8.84
N HIS A 83 -0.37 -11.80 8.86
CA HIS A 83 -0.98 -12.47 7.72
C HIS A 83 -2.25 -11.73 7.29
N SER A 84 -2.48 -11.62 5.98
CA SER A 84 -3.57 -10.87 5.34
C SER A 84 -3.59 -9.34 5.53
N PHE A 85 -2.55 -8.72 6.12
CA PHE A 85 -2.57 -7.26 6.34
C PHE A 85 -2.21 -6.42 5.10
N ASN A 86 -1.97 -7.04 3.94
CA ASN A 86 -1.74 -6.35 2.66
C ASN A 86 -2.61 -6.94 1.54
N PRO A 87 -3.95 -6.88 1.61
CA PRO A 87 -4.78 -7.28 0.49
C PRO A 87 -4.57 -6.32 -0.69
N LEU A 88 -4.44 -6.86 -1.89
CA LEU A 88 -4.30 -6.09 -3.12
C LEU A 88 -5.13 -6.69 -4.26
N GLY A 89 -5.50 -5.86 -5.23
CA GLY A 89 -6.30 -6.24 -6.39
C GLY A 89 -7.53 -5.35 -6.60
N PRO A 90 -8.57 -5.81 -7.30
CA PRO A 90 -8.71 -7.12 -7.95
C PRO A 90 -7.81 -7.33 -9.17
N VAL A 91 -7.33 -6.24 -9.77
CA VAL A 91 -6.57 -6.28 -11.03
C VAL A 91 -5.33 -5.42 -10.94
N LEU A 92 -4.32 -5.80 -11.72
CA LEU A 92 -3.17 -4.96 -12.01
C LEU A 92 -3.43 -4.25 -13.34
N VAL A 93 -3.48 -2.92 -13.31
CA VAL A 93 -3.78 -2.09 -14.48
C VAL A 93 -2.49 -1.55 -15.07
N ALA A 94 -2.31 -1.73 -16.39
CA ALA A 94 -1.12 -1.27 -17.09
C ALA A 94 -1.01 0.27 -17.06
N PRO A 95 0.22 0.84 -17.00
CA PRO A 95 0.41 2.30 -16.99
C PRO A 95 -0.19 3.00 -18.21
N SER A 96 -0.16 2.35 -19.38
CA SER A 96 -0.76 2.90 -20.61
C SER A 96 -2.28 3.08 -20.54
N ILE A 97 -2.96 2.32 -19.68
CA ILE A 97 -4.41 2.44 -19.46
C ILE A 97 -4.70 3.48 -18.38
N VAL A 98 -3.89 3.51 -17.30
CA VAL A 98 -4.06 4.49 -16.21
C VAL A 98 -3.75 5.92 -16.69
N GLY A 99 -2.76 6.08 -17.57
CA GLY A 99 -2.28 7.39 -17.98
C GLY A 99 -1.50 8.07 -16.85
N SER A 100 -2.00 9.20 -16.36
CA SER A 100 -1.37 9.91 -15.24
C SER A 100 -1.87 9.41 -13.89
N THR A 101 -0.93 9.21 -12.96
CA THR A 101 -1.23 8.86 -11.56
C THR A 101 -1.43 10.07 -10.67
N ASP A 102 -1.35 11.30 -11.18
CA ASP A 102 -1.36 12.51 -10.35
C ASP A 102 -2.77 12.98 -9.95
N ASN A 103 -3.83 12.29 -10.38
CA ASN A 103 -5.21 12.67 -10.04
C ASN A 103 -6.18 11.47 -10.02
N LEU A 104 -5.74 10.35 -9.48
CA LEU A 104 -6.57 9.17 -9.26
C LEU A 104 -7.35 9.33 -7.96
N LYS A 105 -8.63 8.95 -7.97
CA LYS A 105 -9.46 8.93 -6.77
C LYS A 105 -9.21 7.66 -5.96
N LEU A 106 -8.95 7.83 -4.68
CA LEU A 106 -8.77 6.76 -3.71
C LEU A 106 -9.90 6.82 -2.69
N ARG A 107 -10.64 5.71 -2.55
CA ARG A 107 -11.79 5.62 -1.64
C ARG A 107 -11.74 4.34 -0.83
N THR A 108 -11.99 4.48 0.45
CA THR A 108 -12.15 3.35 1.38
C THR A 108 -13.55 3.40 1.96
N THR A 109 -14.28 2.29 1.85
CA THR A 109 -15.59 2.11 2.45
C THR A 109 -15.57 0.94 3.44
N VAL A 110 -16.31 1.06 4.53
CA VAL A 110 -16.44 0.02 5.55
C VAL A 110 -17.91 -0.12 5.90
N ASN A 111 -18.45 -1.33 5.69
CA ASN A 111 -19.88 -1.63 5.86
C ASN A 111 -20.77 -0.65 5.07
N GLY A 112 -20.38 -0.33 3.84
CA GLY A 112 -21.08 0.62 2.97
C GLY A 112 -20.90 2.11 3.32
N GLY A 113 -20.32 2.43 4.47
CA GLY A 113 -20.03 3.82 4.87
C GLY A 113 -18.69 4.31 4.31
N LEU A 114 -18.67 5.51 3.74
CA LEU A 114 -17.44 6.17 3.28
C LEU A 114 -16.55 6.54 4.48
N ARG A 115 -15.26 6.20 4.40
CA ARG A 115 -14.28 6.46 5.47
C ARG A 115 -13.10 7.32 5.00
N GLN A 116 -12.62 7.08 3.78
CA GLN A 116 -11.58 7.87 3.15
C GLN A 116 -12.03 8.22 1.73
N ASP A 117 -11.83 9.47 1.32
CA ASP A 117 -12.04 9.95 -0.05
C ASP A 117 -10.97 11.01 -0.32
N SER A 118 -9.98 10.66 -1.13
CA SER A 118 -8.85 11.53 -1.45
C SER A 118 -8.45 11.41 -2.91
N SER A 119 -7.45 12.20 -3.30
CA SER A 119 -6.83 12.15 -4.61
C SER A 119 -5.34 11.87 -4.47
N THR A 120 -4.76 11.15 -5.41
CA THR A 120 -3.30 11.04 -5.52
C THR A 120 -2.62 12.38 -5.86
N SER A 121 -3.39 13.40 -6.26
CA SER A 121 -2.89 14.78 -6.36
C SER A 121 -2.44 15.36 -5.01
N ASP A 122 -2.96 14.81 -3.90
CA ASP A 122 -2.65 15.26 -2.55
C ASP A 122 -1.38 14.58 -2.00
N MET A 123 -0.75 13.70 -2.79
CA MET A 123 0.51 13.06 -2.42
C MET A 123 1.63 14.10 -2.35
N LEU A 124 2.27 14.21 -1.17
CA LEU A 124 3.47 15.05 -1.00
C LEU A 124 4.61 14.64 -1.94
N PHE A 125 4.71 13.34 -2.23
CA PHE A 125 5.67 12.78 -3.18
C PHE A 125 4.90 11.87 -4.15
N ASN A 126 4.87 12.23 -5.43
CA ASN A 126 4.21 11.40 -6.44
C ASN A 126 5.01 10.11 -6.74
N VAL A 127 4.42 9.22 -7.54
CA VAL A 127 4.99 7.91 -7.90
C VAL A 127 6.43 8.03 -8.42
N ALA A 128 6.67 8.95 -9.35
CA ALA A 128 8.00 9.16 -9.92
C ALA A 128 9.04 9.60 -8.86
N ALA A 129 8.65 10.49 -7.94
CA ALA A 129 9.50 10.93 -6.85
C ALA A 129 9.82 9.79 -5.87
N ILE A 130 8.84 8.95 -5.52
CA ILE A 130 9.02 7.80 -4.63
C ILE A 130 10.00 6.78 -5.25
N ILE A 131 9.83 6.43 -6.53
CA ILE A 131 10.72 5.49 -7.22
C ILE A 131 12.15 6.02 -7.23
N SER A 132 12.34 7.27 -7.66
CA SER A 132 13.66 7.90 -7.77
C SER A 132 14.38 7.99 -6.41
N PHE A 133 13.64 8.24 -5.33
CA PHE A 133 14.21 8.29 -3.99
C PHE A 133 14.62 6.91 -3.44
N LEU A 134 13.85 5.86 -3.76
CA LEU A 134 14.06 4.51 -3.22
C LEU A 134 15.04 3.65 -4.04
N SER A 135 15.39 4.06 -5.27
CA SER A 135 16.27 3.33 -6.18
C SER A 135 17.74 3.62 -5.92
#